data_AF-A0A3P6TG69-F1
#
_entry.id   AF-A0A3P6TG69-F1
#
_cell.length_a   1.000
_cell.length_b   1.000
_cell.length_c   1.000
_cell.angle_alpha   90.00
_cell.angle_beta   90.00
_cell.angle_gamma   90.00
#
_symmetry.space_group_name_H-M   'P 1'
#
loop_
_entity.id
_entity.type
_entity.pdbx_description
1 polymer ?
#
loop_
_entity_poly.entity_id
_entity_poly.type
_entity_poly.pdbx_seq_one_letter_code
_entity_poly.pdbx_strand_id
1 'polypeptide(L)'
;MALGFAYIYTVIIFCPILYYCSPEETKEIPEGCFRRKGKRFFRAVLHGYSRFLSDRRVAIVLFIGTLVYWYFGIMGTVSITAKLDTEKILPKDTPIHRPNRFVESIVWAEYYPVHIIVNSPVDIRDADKLNEINTFVGEFESLPTCRGSNFTMFWLRDYTDYYWGVGVNDFDFYFDADEYPDEKEFGYKKLPGFLGNPLYKHHKAFLNIDYNKT
;
A
#
# COMPACT_ATOMS: atom_id res chain seq x y z
N MET A 1 20.96 -7.23 -18.21
CA MET A 1 22.41 -7.49 -18.42
C MET A 1 22.69 -8.93 -18.89
N ALA A 2 22.18 -9.97 -18.21
CA ALA A 2 22.42 -11.37 -18.60
C ALA A 2 22.04 -11.72 -20.06
N LEU A 3 20.87 -11.28 -20.54
CA LEU A 3 20.45 -11.48 -21.94
C LEU A 3 21.38 -10.80 -22.96
N GLY A 4 21.92 -9.62 -22.61
CA GLY A 4 22.88 -8.91 -23.47
C GLY A 4 24.21 -9.65 -23.57
N PHE A 5 24.73 -10.14 -22.44
CA PHE A 5 25.92 -10.98 -22.45
C PHE A 5 25.70 -12.28 -23.22
N ALA A 6 24.56 -12.95 -23.03
CA ALA A 6 24.23 -14.16 -23.79
C ALA A 6 24.24 -13.90 -25.30
N TYR A 7 23.64 -12.79 -25.76
CA TYR A 7 23.67 -12.39 -27.17
C TYR A 7 25.12 -12.16 -27.66
N ILE A 8 25.92 -11.38 -26.92
CA ILE A 8 27.32 -11.10 -27.25
C ILE A 8 28.12 -12.41 -27.34
N TYR A 9 27.96 -13.34 -26.39
CA TYR A 9 28.62 -14.65 -26.42
C TYR A 9 28.19 -15.50 -27.60
N THR A 10 26.89 -15.51 -27.96
CA THR A 10 26.41 -16.26 -29.13
C THR A 10 26.97 -15.72 -30.44
N VAL A 11 27.15 -14.40 -30.58
CA VAL A 11 27.68 -13.81 -31.82
C VAL A 11 29.20 -13.92 -31.89
N ILE A 12 29.91 -13.64 -30.80
CA ILE A 12 31.38 -13.54 -30.79
C ILE A 12 32.06 -14.91 -30.66
N ILE A 13 31.50 -15.83 -29.87
CA ILE A 13 32.16 -17.11 -29.59
C ILE A 13 31.53 -18.24 -30.40
N PHE A 14 30.20 -18.33 -30.42
CA PHE A 14 29.52 -19.47 -31.05
C PHE A 14 29.56 -19.41 -32.58
N CYS A 15 29.42 -18.24 -33.22
CA CYS A 15 29.53 -18.12 -34.68
C CYS A 15 30.93 -18.50 -35.23
N PRO A 16 32.06 -18.06 -34.65
CA PRO A 16 33.38 -18.50 -35.11
C PRO A 16 33.66 -19.99 -34.87
N ILE A 17 33.18 -20.56 -33.75
CA ILE A 17 33.28 -22.00 -33.50
C ILE A 17 32.51 -22.78 -34.57
N LEU A 18 31.28 -22.36 -34.90
CA LEU A 18 30.50 -22.96 -35.99
C LEU A 18 31.22 -22.86 -37.34
N TYR A 19 31.82 -21.70 -37.65
CA TYR A 19 32.58 -21.51 -38.88
C TYR A 19 33.80 -22.43 -38.95
N TYR A 20 34.52 -22.59 -37.84
CA TYR A 20 35.68 -23.46 -37.74
C TYR A 20 35.31 -24.95 -37.88
N CYS A 21 34.19 -25.39 -37.29
CA CYS A 21 33.71 -26.77 -37.39
C CYS A 21 33.04 -27.10 -38.75
N SER A 22 32.59 -26.10 -39.51
CA SER A 22 31.92 -26.28 -40.80
C SER A 22 32.73 -27.02 -41.88
N PRO A 23 34.02 -26.70 -42.15
CA PRO A 23 34.81 -27.42 -43.15
C PRO A 23 35.11 -28.87 -42.77
N GLU A 24 35.19 -29.18 -41.48
CA GLU A 24 35.42 -30.53 -40.96
C GLU A 24 34.18 -31.41 -41.13
N GLU A 25 32.99 -30.84 -40.92
CA GLU A 25 31.69 -31.45 -41.25
C GLU A 25 31.47 -31.67 -42.76
N THR A 26 32.15 -30.89 -43.60
CA THR A 26 32.02 -31.01 -45.07
C THR A 26 32.96 -32.08 -45.65
N LYS A 27 34.06 -32.39 -44.95
CA LYS A 27 35.08 -33.37 -45.37
C LYS A 27 34.76 -34.79 -44.92
N GLU A 28 34.11 -34.97 -43.77
CA GLU A 28 33.77 -36.29 -43.25
C GLU A 28 32.25 -36.51 -43.19
N ILE A 29 31.82 -37.66 -43.71
CA ILE A 29 30.48 -38.27 -43.61
C ILE A 29 29.51 -37.91 -44.76
N PRO A 30 29.21 -38.83 -45.70
CA PRO A 30 28.01 -38.71 -46.53
C PRO A 30 26.81 -38.61 -45.58
N GLU A 31 26.00 -37.55 -45.67
CA GLU A 31 24.93 -37.24 -44.71
C GLU A 31 24.27 -38.53 -44.18
N GLY A 32 24.51 -38.84 -42.90
CA GLY A 32 24.01 -40.08 -42.31
C GLY A 32 22.52 -40.22 -42.60
N CYS A 33 22.09 -41.44 -43.00
CA CYS A 33 20.71 -41.71 -43.40
C CYS A 33 19.69 -41.15 -42.41
N PHE A 34 20.02 -41.17 -41.11
CA PHE A 34 19.22 -40.61 -40.02
C PHE A 34 19.03 -39.08 -40.12
N ARG A 35 20.09 -38.31 -40.40
CA ARG A 35 20.02 -36.85 -40.54
C ARG A 35 19.22 -36.44 -41.77
N ARG A 36 19.38 -37.17 -42.88
CA ARG A 36 18.62 -36.94 -44.11
C ARG A 36 17.14 -37.30 -43.97
N LYS A 37 16.84 -38.35 -43.20
CA LYS A 37 15.47 -38.77 -42.86
C LYS A 37 14.81 -37.76 -41.89
N GLY A 38 15.56 -37.26 -40.90
CA GLY A 38 15.13 -36.19 -40.00
C GLY A 38 14.84 -34.87 -40.71
N LYS A 39 15.73 -34.42 -41.60
CA LYS A 39 15.49 -33.22 -42.44
C LYS A 39 14.24 -33.37 -43.32
N ARG A 40 14.01 -34.55 -43.91
CA ARG A 40 12.80 -34.82 -44.71
C ARG A 40 11.53 -34.83 -43.86
N PHE A 41 11.57 -35.48 -42.70
CA PHE A 41 10.47 -35.50 -41.75
C PHE A 41 10.12 -34.09 -41.27
N PHE A 42 11.11 -33.31 -40.85
CA PHE A 42 10.90 -31.93 -40.41
C PHE A 42 10.29 -31.06 -41.51
N ARG A 43 10.80 -31.19 -42.74
CA ARG A 43 10.25 -30.46 -43.90
C ARG A 43 8.82 -30.88 -44.22
N ALA A 44 8.49 -32.17 -44.08
CA ALA A 44 7.13 -32.68 -44.28
C ALA A 44 6.17 -32.17 -43.18
N VAL A 45 6.60 -32.17 -41.91
CA VAL A 45 5.84 -31.60 -40.79
C VAL A 45 5.63 -30.11 -40.97
N LEU A 46 6.68 -29.36 -41.35
CA LEU A 46 6.59 -27.92 -41.56
C LEU A 46 5.66 -27.58 -42.74
N HIS A 47 5.72 -28.38 -43.81
CA HIS A 47 4.81 -28.22 -44.96
C HIS A 47 3.36 -28.55 -44.59
N GLY A 48 3.15 -29.59 -43.77
CA GLY A 48 1.83 -29.92 -43.22
C GLY A 48 1.28 -28.80 -42.32
N TYR A 49 2.12 -28.29 -41.42
CA TYR A 49 1.79 -27.17 -40.54
C TYR A 49 1.49 -25.88 -41.32
N SER A 50 2.32 -25.54 -42.31
CA SER A 50 2.12 -24.38 -43.17
C SER A 50 0.81 -24.46 -43.95
N ARG A 51 0.49 -25.65 -44.51
CA ARG A 51 -0.77 -25.87 -45.21
C ARG A 51 -1.98 -25.79 -44.28
N PHE A 52 -1.85 -26.27 -43.04
CA PHE A 52 -2.88 -26.17 -42.01
C PHE A 52 -3.11 -24.72 -41.59
N LEU A 53 -2.03 -23.96 -41.36
CA LEU A 53 -2.12 -22.56 -40.93
C LEU A 53 -2.57 -21.61 -42.05
N SER A 54 -2.29 -21.95 -43.31
CA SER A 54 -2.70 -21.18 -44.48
C SER A 54 -4.17 -21.40 -44.87
N ASP A 55 -4.87 -22.36 -44.26
CA ASP A 55 -6.30 -22.55 -44.52
C ASP A 55 -7.10 -21.44 -43.82
N ARG A 56 -7.97 -20.78 -44.59
CA ARG A 56 -8.83 -19.68 -44.12
C ARG A 56 -9.75 -20.10 -42.98
N ARG A 57 -10.19 -21.37 -42.94
CA ARG A 57 -11.03 -21.90 -41.86
C ARG A 57 -10.26 -21.97 -40.54
N VAL A 58 -9.02 -22.47 -40.59
CA VAL A 58 -8.13 -22.58 -39.43
C VAL A 58 -7.76 -21.20 -38.91
N ALA A 59 -7.47 -20.24 -39.81
CA ALA A 59 -7.20 -18.87 -39.44
C ALA A 59 -8.36 -18.21 -38.67
N ILE A 60 -9.61 -18.44 -39.10
CA ILE A 60 -10.80 -17.92 -38.41
C ILE A 60 -10.94 -18.54 -37.00
N VAL A 61 -10.73 -19.86 -36.88
CA VAL A 61 -10.81 -20.55 -35.58
C VAL A 61 -9.73 -20.04 -34.61
N LEU A 62 -8.49 -19.87 -35.08
CA LEU A 62 -7.39 -19.33 -34.28
C LEU A 62 -7.65 -17.88 -33.85
N PHE A 63 -8.22 -17.07 -34.75
CA PHE A 63 -8.58 -15.69 -34.42
C PHE A 63 -9.64 -15.64 -33.31
N ILE A 64 -10.71 -16.44 -33.44
CA ILE A 64 -11.75 -16.54 -32.41
C ILE A 64 -11.16 -17.07 -31.09
N GLY A 65 -10.34 -18.11 -31.14
CA GLY A 65 -9.67 -18.65 -29.95
C GLY A 65 -8.76 -17.62 -29.26
N THR A 66 -8.08 -16.77 -30.04
CA THR A 66 -7.25 -15.68 -29.50
C THR A 66 -8.10 -14.60 -28.84
N LEU A 67 -9.25 -14.24 -29.43
CA LEU A 67 -10.19 -13.30 -28.81
C LEU A 67 -10.73 -13.83 -27.49
N VAL A 68 -11.10 -15.12 -27.43
CA VAL A 68 -11.54 -15.77 -26.19
C VAL A 68 -10.41 -15.78 -25.16
N TYR A 69 -9.19 -16.12 -25.57
CA TYR A 69 -8.02 -16.09 -24.69
C TYR A 69 -7.76 -14.68 -24.12
N TRP A 70 -7.82 -13.64 -24.95
CA TRP A 70 -7.69 -12.26 -24.50
C TRP A 70 -8.83 -11.84 -23.57
N TYR A 71 -10.07 -12.25 -23.86
CA TYR A 71 -11.19 -11.99 -22.98
C TYR A 71 -10.94 -12.56 -21.57
N PHE A 72 -10.53 -13.83 -21.47
CA PHE A 72 -10.17 -14.44 -20.19
C PHE A 72 -8.95 -13.79 -19.54
N GLY A 73 -7.94 -13.38 -20.34
CA GLY A 73 -6.77 -12.67 -19.84
C GLY A 73 -7.12 -11.32 -19.23
N ILE A 74 -8.00 -10.55 -19.87
CA ILE A 74 -8.48 -9.26 -19.35
C ILE A 74 -9.34 -9.47 -18.11
N MET A 75 -10.28 -10.41 -18.14
CA MET A 75 -11.12 -10.74 -16.97
C MET A 75 -10.28 -11.20 -15.78
N GLY A 76 -9.28 -12.05 -16.01
CA GLY A 76 -8.33 -12.48 -14.99
C GLY A 76 -7.53 -11.29 -14.45
N THR A 77 -7.06 -10.40 -15.33
CA THR A 77 -6.29 -9.20 -14.93
C THR A 77 -7.11 -8.25 -14.06
N VAL A 78 -8.36 -7.96 -14.46
CA VAL A 78 -9.27 -7.09 -13.69
C VAL A 78 -9.64 -7.73 -12.35
N SER A 79 -9.73 -9.07 -12.30
CA SER A 79 -10.02 -9.80 -11.07
C SER A 79 -8.82 -9.94 -10.12
N ILE A 80 -7.60 -9.58 -10.52
CA ILE A 80 -6.44 -9.63 -9.64
C ILE A 80 -6.55 -8.48 -8.64
N THR A 81 -6.97 -8.82 -7.42
CA THR A 81 -6.83 -7.91 -6.28
C THR A 81 -5.37 -7.92 -5.84
N ALA A 82 -4.67 -6.81 -6.02
CA ALA A 82 -3.32 -6.60 -5.49
C ALA A 82 -3.39 -6.45 -3.96
N LYS A 83 -3.59 -7.56 -3.26
CA LYS A 83 -3.46 -7.63 -1.80
C LYS A 83 -2.15 -8.34 -1.46
N LEU A 84 -1.30 -7.64 -0.73
CA LEU A 84 -0.07 -8.19 -0.21
C LEU A 84 -0.43 -8.96 1.07
N ASP A 85 -0.85 -10.22 0.92
CA ASP A 85 -1.12 -11.05 2.09
C ASP A 85 0.20 -11.30 2.81
N THR A 86 0.33 -10.80 4.03
CA THR A 86 1.52 -10.96 4.87
C THR A 86 1.85 -12.45 5.06
N GLU A 87 0.82 -13.31 5.01
CA GLU A 87 0.92 -14.77 5.04
C GLU A 87 1.75 -15.37 3.88
N LYS A 88 1.81 -14.71 2.71
CA LYS A 88 2.57 -15.18 1.54
C LYS A 88 4.04 -14.79 1.58
N ILE A 89 4.39 -13.77 2.37
CA ILE A 89 5.75 -13.25 2.52
C ILE A 89 6.49 -14.01 3.62
N LEU A 90 5.75 -14.44 4.65
CA LEU A 90 6.31 -15.22 5.74
C LEU A 90 6.53 -16.69 5.31
N PRO A 91 7.65 -17.30 5.70
CA PRO A 91 7.82 -18.75 5.55
C PRO A 91 6.70 -19.48 6.31
N LYS A 92 6.09 -20.48 5.66
CA LYS A 92 4.89 -21.18 6.14
C LYS A 92 5.05 -21.82 7.54
N ASP A 93 6.28 -22.15 7.92
CA ASP A 93 6.58 -22.85 9.17
C ASP A 93 6.94 -21.91 10.34
N THR A 94 6.71 -20.61 10.20
CA THR A 94 7.02 -19.66 11.28
C THR A 94 5.95 -19.63 12.38
N PRO A 95 6.33 -19.62 13.66
CA PRO A 95 5.38 -19.52 14.78
C PRO A 95 4.62 -18.19 14.80
N ILE A 96 5.10 -17.19 14.06
CA ILE A 96 4.55 -15.84 13.94
C ILE A 96 3.25 -15.82 13.12
N HIS A 97 2.99 -16.87 12.33
CA HIS A 97 1.82 -16.93 11.47
C HIS A 97 0.48 -16.91 12.25
N ARG A 98 0.42 -17.61 13.40
CA ARG A 98 -0.80 -17.65 14.23
C ARG A 98 -1.15 -16.27 14.82
N PRO A 99 -0.25 -15.56 15.52
CA PRO A 99 -0.50 -14.19 15.98
C PRO A 99 -0.85 -13.23 14.84
N ASN A 100 -0.16 -13.32 13.70
CA ASN A 100 -0.37 -12.40 12.60
C ASN A 100 -1.78 -12.50 12.02
N ARG A 101 -2.34 -13.72 11.92
CA ARG A 101 -3.73 -13.93 11.48
C ARG A 101 -4.75 -13.30 12.45
N PHE A 102 -4.49 -13.35 13.75
CA PHE A 102 -5.35 -12.68 14.74
C PHE A 102 -5.24 -11.15 14.64
N VAL A 103 -4.03 -10.64 14.44
CA VAL A 103 -3.79 -9.21 14.25
C VAL A 103 -4.51 -8.70 13.00
N GLU A 104 -4.40 -9.40 11.86
CA GLU A 104 -5.05 -9.01 10.62
C GLU A 104 -6.58 -9.07 10.70
N SER A 105 -7.14 -10.13 11.31
CA SER A 105 -8.59 -10.31 11.40
C SER A 105 -9.28 -9.43 12.44
N ILE A 106 -8.59 -9.11 13.54
CA ILE A 106 -9.18 -8.40 14.69
C ILE A 106 -8.64 -6.97 14.77
N VAL A 107 -7.32 -6.81 14.88
CA VAL A 107 -6.70 -5.50 15.18
C VAL A 107 -6.80 -4.55 13.99
N TRP A 108 -6.51 -5.03 12.78
CA TRP A 108 -6.51 -4.16 11.59
C TRP A 108 -7.93 -3.81 11.13
N ALA A 109 -8.89 -4.71 11.34
CA ALA A 109 -10.29 -4.47 11.01
C ALA A 109 -10.96 -3.48 11.98
N GLU A 110 -10.54 -3.46 13.26
CA GLU A 110 -11.26 -2.75 14.31
C GLU A 110 -10.52 -1.57 14.93
N TYR A 111 -9.19 -1.53 14.87
CA TYR A 111 -8.36 -0.66 15.70
C TYR A 111 -7.19 -0.04 14.93
N TYR A 112 -7.39 0.35 13.67
CA TYR A 112 -6.37 1.10 12.94
C TYR A 112 -6.53 2.61 13.22
N PRO A 113 -5.65 3.24 14.00
CA PRO A 113 -5.78 4.66 14.31
C PRO A 113 -5.43 5.51 13.08
N VAL A 114 -6.28 6.48 12.77
CA VAL A 114 -5.99 7.51 11.77
C VAL A 114 -5.48 8.76 12.49
N HIS A 115 -4.26 9.19 12.17
CA HIS A 115 -3.68 10.41 12.72
C HIS A 115 -3.80 11.55 11.71
N ILE A 116 -4.50 12.61 12.10
CA ILE A 116 -4.65 13.82 11.29
C ILE A 116 -3.79 14.91 11.93
N ILE A 117 -2.79 15.38 11.19
CA ILE A 117 -1.86 16.43 11.65
C ILE A 117 -2.20 17.71 10.91
N VAL A 118 -2.58 18.75 11.65
CA VAL A 118 -2.87 20.07 11.11
C VAL A 118 -1.59 20.92 11.20
N ASN A 119 -1.04 21.28 10.04
CA ASN A 119 0.24 22.00 9.96
C ASN A 119 0.12 23.49 10.35
N SER A 120 -1.04 24.10 10.10
CA SER A 120 -1.33 25.49 10.46
C SER A 120 -2.39 25.52 11.55
N PRO A 121 -2.01 25.75 12.83
CA PRO A 121 -2.97 25.75 13.92
C PRO A 121 -3.92 26.93 13.79
N VAL A 122 -5.17 26.67 14.14
CA VAL A 122 -6.24 27.67 14.14
C VAL A 122 -6.23 28.42 15.47
N ASP A 123 -6.56 29.71 15.44
CA ASP A 123 -6.74 30.50 16.65
C ASP A 123 -8.01 30.07 17.38
N ILE A 124 -7.87 29.57 18.61
CA ILE A 124 -8.99 29.07 19.40
C ILE A 124 -9.84 30.20 19.99
N ARG A 125 -9.41 31.45 19.91
CA ARG A 125 -10.19 32.61 20.40
C ARG A 125 -11.29 33.02 19.42
N ASP A 126 -11.16 32.63 18.15
CA ASP A 126 -12.12 32.92 17.10
C ASP A 126 -13.19 31.82 17.04
N ALA A 127 -14.43 32.18 17.39
CA ALA A 127 -15.56 31.25 17.46
C ALA A 127 -15.92 30.66 16.09
N ASP A 128 -15.77 31.42 15.01
CA ASP A 128 -16.11 30.95 13.66
C ASP A 128 -15.12 29.86 13.21
N LYS A 129 -13.84 30.12 13.50
CA LYS A 129 -12.72 29.22 13.22
C LYS A 129 -12.74 27.95 14.07
N LEU A 130 -13.16 28.06 15.33
CA LEU A 130 -13.42 26.90 16.19
C LEU A 130 -14.53 26.00 15.63
N ASN A 131 -15.63 26.61 15.17
CA ASN A 131 -16.75 25.86 14.61
C ASN A 131 -16.38 25.13 13.31
N GLU A 132 -15.51 25.73 12.49
CA GLU A 132 -14.93 25.11 11.29
C GLU A 132 -14.17 23.83 11.64
N ILE A 133 -13.31 23.85 12.68
CA ILE A 133 -12.59 22.65 13.14
C ILE A 133 -13.54 21.59 13.68
N ASN A 134 -14.52 21.98 14.50
CA ASN A 134 -15.47 21.03 15.08
C ASN A 134 -16.30 20.34 13.99
N THR A 135 -16.66 21.08 12.94
CA THR A 135 -17.34 20.53 11.76
C THR A 135 -16.43 19.55 11.01
N PHE A 136 -15.16 19.94 10.77
CA PHE A 136 -14.16 19.09 10.13
C PHE A 136 -13.95 17.77 10.90
N VAL A 137 -13.81 17.82 12.23
CA VAL A 137 -13.71 16.61 13.07
C VAL A 137 -15.00 15.78 12.98
N GLY A 138 -16.17 16.44 13.05
CA GLY A 138 -17.47 15.78 12.91
C GLY A 138 -17.64 15.05 11.58
N GLU A 139 -17.13 15.59 10.48
CA GLU A 139 -17.14 14.92 9.17
C GLU A 139 -16.37 13.59 9.20
N PHE A 140 -15.17 13.55 9.81
CA PHE A 140 -14.41 12.31 9.99
C PHE A 140 -15.12 11.31 10.93
N GLU A 141 -15.72 11.81 12.00
CA GLU A 141 -16.46 10.99 12.95
C GLU A 141 -17.74 10.39 12.35
N SER A 142 -18.34 11.07 11.37
CA SER A 142 -19.55 10.63 10.66
C SER A 142 -19.33 9.56 9.59
N LEU A 143 -18.07 9.26 9.24
CA LEU A 143 -17.76 8.26 8.23
C LEU A 143 -18.26 6.88 8.66
N PRO A 144 -18.84 6.07 7.74
CA PRO A 144 -19.49 4.81 8.07
C PRO A 144 -18.55 3.75 8.65
N THR A 145 -17.24 3.90 8.44
CA THR A 145 -16.19 3.01 8.97
C THR A 145 -15.58 3.52 10.27
N CYS A 146 -15.92 4.72 10.72
CA CYS A 146 -15.43 5.28 11.98
C CYS A 146 -16.36 4.89 13.14
N ARG A 147 -15.79 4.65 14.33
CA ARG A 147 -16.54 4.29 15.54
C ARG A 147 -17.24 5.48 16.22
N GLY A 148 -17.16 6.66 15.62
CA GLY A 148 -17.76 7.90 16.13
C GLY A 148 -16.93 8.62 17.19
N SER A 149 -17.52 9.66 17.77
CA SER A 149 -16.84 10.67 18.60
C SER A 149 -16.20 10.14 19.88
N ASN A 150 -16.76 9.08 20.47
CA ASN A 150 -16.26 8.47 21.71
C ASN A 150 -14.88 7.84 21.56
N PHE A 151 -14.46 7.53 20.34
CA PHE A 151 -13.16 6.92 20.03
C PHE A 151 -12.17 7.91 19.41
N THR A 152 -12.57 9.17 19.24
CA THR A 152 -11.70 10.23 18.73
C THR A 152 -10.97 10.89 19.88
N MET A 153 -9.64 10.87 19.84
CA MET A 153 -8.81 11.61 20.79
C MET A 153 -8.56 13.02 20.23
N PHE A 154 -9.30 14.01 20.74
CA PHE A 154 -9.25 15.38 20.26
C PHE A 154 -9.01 16.36 21.41
N TRP A 155 -7.79 16.91 21.47
CA TRP A 155 -7.31 17.74 22.57
C TRP A 155 -8.18 18.97 22.85
N LEU A 156 -8.79 19.57 21.83
CA LEU A 156 -9.53 20.82 21.96
C LEU A 156 -10.87 20.61 22.66
N ARG A 157 -11.55 19.48 22.41
CA ARG A 157 -12.80 19.12 23.11
C ARG A 157 -12.54 18.93 24.61
N ASP A 158 -11.49 18.18 24.95
CA ASP A 158 -11.06 17.97 26.33
C ASP A 158 -10.59 19.27 26.99
N TYR A 159 -9.96 20.17 26.22
CA TYR A 159 -9.57 21.49 26.70
C TYR A 159 -10.77 22.41 26.95
N THR A 160 -11.79 22.39 26.09
CA THR A 160 -13.05 23.11 26.28
C THR A 160 -13.77 22.63 27.53
N ASP A 161 -13.83 21.32 27.74
CA ASP A 161 -14.40 20.74 28.96
C ASP A 161 -13.60 21.20 30.18
N TYR A 162 -12.26 21.03 30.19
CA TYR A 162 -11.39 21.51 31.27
C TYR A 162 -11.53 23.03 31.54
N TYR A 163 -11.72 23.83 30.49
CA TYR A 163 -11.81 25.29 30.58
C TYR A 163 -13.13 25.75 31.23
N TRP A 164 -14.26 25.12 30.87
CA TRP A 164 -15.61 25.48 31.30
C TRP A 164 -16.15 24.65 32.47
N GLY A 165 -15.60 23.48 32.80
CA GLY A 165 -16.11 22.64 33.89
C GLY A 165 -15.27 21.42 34.28
N VAL A 166 -15.34 21.07 35.57
CA VAL A 166 -14.80 19.86 36.23
C VAL A 166 -13.27 19.80 36.46
N GLY A 167 -12.44 20.43 35.64
CA GLY A 167 -10.97 20.35 35.79
C GLY A 167 -10.34 21.19 36.91
N VAL A 168 -11.05 22.21 37.38
CA VAL A 168 -10.61 23.09 38.47
C VAL A 168 -11.06 22.47 39.79
N ASN A 169 -12.37 22.41 40.03
CA ASN A 169 -12.92 22.10 41.36
C ASN A 169 -12.60 20.70 41.96
N ASP A 170 -12.32 19.65 41.16
CA ASP A 170 -12.12 18.27 41.68
C ASP A 170 -10.64 17.87 41.85
N PHE A 171 -9.69 18.65 41.29
CA PHE A 171 -8.24 18.37 41.38
C PHE A 171 -7.41 19.56 41.88
N ASP A 172 -8.07 20.56 42.49
CA ASP A 172 -7.46 21.75 43.12
C ASP A 172 -6.56 21.44 44.35
N PHE A 173 -6.17 20.19 44.59
CA PHE A 173 -5.26 19.86 45.70
C PHE A 173 -3.82 20.36 45.49
N TYR A 174 -3.48 20.94 44.32
CA TYR A 174 -2.10 21.34 43.98
C TYR A 174 -1.91 22.68 43.25
N PHE A 175 -2.97 23.41 42.88
CA PHE A 175 -2.84 24.71 42.20
C PHE A 175 -3.69 25.75 42.93
N ASP A 176 -3.09 26.89 43.29
CA ASP A 176 -3.76 28.00 43.98
C ASP A 176 -4.97 28.45 43.16
N ALA A 177 -6.18 28.19 43.68
CA ALA A 177 -7.46 28.58 43.09
C ALA A 177 -7.63 30.11 42.95
N ASP A 178 -6.72 30.89 43.53
CA ASP A 178 -6.75 32.35 43.59
C ASP A 178 -6.21 33.04 42.31
N GLU A 179 -5.63 32.31 41.36
CA GLU A 179 -4.92 32.90 40.20
C GLU A 179 -5.79 33.13 38.95
N TYR A 180 -6.99 32.54 38.86
CA TYR A 180 -7.84 32.66 37.66
C TYR A 180 -9.23 33.22 38.01
N PRO A 181 -9.45 34.55 37.94
CA PRO A 181 -10.79 35.11 38.09
C PRO A 181 -11.74 34.52 37.04
N ASP A 182 -13.05 34.45 37.36
CA ASP A 182 -14.10 33.93 36.47
C ASP A 182 -14.12 34.66 35.11
N GLU A 183 -13.32 34.17 34.17
CA GLU A 183 -13.19 34.72 32.83
C GLU A 183 -14.31 34.19 31.93
N LYS A 184 -14.97 35.12 31.24
CA LYS A 184 -16.08 34.82 30.31
C LYS A 184 -15.62 34.45 28.90
N GLU A 185 -14.33 34.54 28.58
CA GLU A 185 -13.81 34.41 27.21
C GLU A 185 -12.82 33.24 27.08
N PHE A 186 -13.12 32.31 26.18
CA PHE A 186 -12.27 31.14 25.92
C PHE A 186 -10.92 31.54 25.32
N GLY A 187 -9.82 30.96 25.83
CA GLY A 187 -8.47 31.33 25.40
C GLY A 187 -7.39 30.38 25.89
N TYR A 188 -6.11 30.80 25.81
CA TYR A 188 -4.94 29.95 26.05
C TYR A 188 -4.41 29.93 27.51
N LYS A 189 -4.95 30.76 28.40
CA LYS A 189 -4.39 30.97 29.76
C LYS A 189 -4.38 29.71 30.64
N LYS A 190 -5.39 28.85 30.50
CA LYS A 190 -5.50 27.59 31.26
C LYS A 190 -4.78 26.41 30.56
N LEU A 191 -4.18 26.62 29.39
CA LEU A 191 -3.51 25.58 28.61
C LEU A 191 -2.29 24.98 29.34
N PRO A 192 -1.42 25.75 30.03
CA PRO A 192 -0.32 25.17 30.79
C PRO A 192 -0.80 24.26 31.92
N GLY A 193 -1.88 24.63 32.62
CA GLY A 193 -2.51 23.82 33.66
C GLY A 193 -3.13 22.52 33.11
N PHE A 194 -3.84 22.62 31.98
CA PHE A 194 -4.39 21.46 31.27
C PHE A 194 -3.30 20.44 30.88
N LEU A 195 -2.19 20.92 30.30
CA LEU A 195 -1.09 20.04 29.88
C LEU A 195 -0.23 19.52 31.05
N GLY A 196 -0.34 20.15 32.22
CA GLY A 196 0.26 19.70 33.47
C GLY A 196 -0.57 18.65 34.21
N ASN A 197 -1.90 18.65 34.01
CA ASN A 197 -2.82 17.76 34.71
C ASN A 197 -2.56 16.27 34.35
N PRO A 198 -2.42 15.36 35.33
CA PRO A 198 -2.18 13.93 35.07
C PRO A 198 -3.21 13.26 34.15
N LEU A 199 -4.46 13.76 34.12
CA LEU A 199 -5.51 13.22 33.26
C LEU A 199 -5.30 13.60 31.78
N TYR A 200 -4.88 14.83 31.50
CA TYR A 200 -4.81 15.39 30.14
C TYR A 200 -3.39 15.55 29.58
N LYS A 201 -2.36 15.27 30.39
CA LYS A 201 -0.94 15.37 30.01
C LYS A 201 -0.58 14.61 28.73
N HIS A 202 -1.32 13.56 28.38
CA HIS A 202 -1.10 12.78 27.16
C HIS A 202 -1.25 13.61 25.87
N HIS A 203 -2.06 14.67 25.88
CA HIS A 203 -2.22 15.59 24.74
C HIS A 203 -0.97 16.41 24.43
N LYS A 204 -0.07 16.59 25.41
CA LYS A 204 1.18 17.33 25.23
C LYS A 204 2.07 16.77 24.12
N ALA A 205 2.02 15.46 23.88
CA ALA A 205 2.82 14.82 22.82
C ALA A 205 2.36 15.18 21.41
N PHE A 206 1.14 15.70 21.24
CA PHE A 206 0.52 15.96 19.95
C PHE A 206 0.42 17.46 19.61
N LEU A 207 0.89 18.32 20.51
CA LEU A 207 0.85 19.78 20.36
C LEU A 207 2.25 20.34 20.21
N ASN A 208 2.43 21.22 19.22
CA ASN A 208 3.63 22.04 19.10
C ASN A 208 3.36 23.42 19.72
N ILE A 209 4.04 23.73 20.83
CA ILE A 209 3.82 24.96 21.60
C ILE A 209 4.99 25.90 21.37
N ASP A 210 4.70 27.06 20.78
CA ASP A 210 5.66 28.16 20.64
C ASP A 210 5.54 29.10 21.85
N TYR A 211 6.37 28.86 22.86
CA TYR A 211 6.42 29.65 24.10
C TYR A 211 6.84 31.11 23.89
N ASN A 212 7.27 31.49 22.67
CA ASN A 212 7.71 32.84 22.35
C ASN A 212 6.55 33.75 21.84
N LYS A 213 5.35 33.18 21.65
CA LYS A 213 4.15 33.86 21.12
C LYS A 213 2.91 33.77 22.02
N THR A 214 3.00 33.05 23.14
CA THR A 214 1.96 32.91 24.18
C THR A 214 2.31 33.76 25.39
#